data_AF-A0A3A0DRX9-F1
#
_entry.id   AF-A0A3A0DRX9-F1
#
_cell.length_a   1.000
_cell.length_b   1.000
_cell.length_c   1.000
_cell.angle_alpha   90.00
_cell.angle_beta   90.00
_cell.angle_gamma   90.00
#
_symmetry.space_group_name_H-M   'P 1'
#
loop_
_entity.id
_entity.type
_entity.pdbx_description
1 polymer ?
#
loop_
_entity_poly.entity_id
_entity_poly.type
_entity_poly.pdbx_seq_one_letter_code
_entity_poly.pdbx_strand_id
1 'polypeptide(L)'
;MRLATSPCRRRGRQRDRRGILLIIVLLVIALLSLAGYSYSQYMFSEYRGAVVSARLVQARLSAESGVEHIKVFLMQDRASREAAGGVYENPAFQMVLVKDDDLDRERSRFAVVAPVEGDDGSRSIRFGLEDESTRLNVNALPVLEDIGRQIAEVNQAITGEEASDSPGRDLLMALPGMTEQIADAILDFIDADEEPREFGCESEYYSQLSTPYQSRNGPLMSVEELLLVRGVTPQLLFGPDVNRNGVIDPSEENRVTSDGPQSGWAAYLTLFGQERNVRADGSPRINLNNSDLAALYDEMKAASMPDDWINFIIAYRRNGPYRGTNPSSGTSAPAPDFTQQGSTSGSTQLSQVLDLVGAKVQVIDTVSGLDGDDEVRRVIDSPFPDALHGLYLPELMDLCTTNAAPVIPGRININQAPATILAGIPGMNEDILAEILSRRTPEPTDSDAGRRSETWLLAEGIVTLGEMKAMMPYINAGGSVFRAQVIGYFDRDGPAARIEAVVDATTDSPRIVFWRDISHLGPGYPTELLGIEARE
;
A
#
# COMPACT_ATOMS: atom_id res chain seq x y z
N MET A 1 -6.28 -116.41 68.38
CA MET A 1 -7.09 -115.20 68.18
C MET A 1 -6.17 -114.07 67.73
N ARG A 2 -6.56 -113.39 66.63
CA ARG A 2 -6.04 -112.12 66.03
C ARG A 2 -4.86 -112.16 65.05
N LEU A 3 -5.25 -111.85 63.81
CA LEU A 3 -4.47 -111.31 62.69
C LEU A 3 -3.76 -110.00 63.05
N ALA A 4 -2.65 -109.70 62.37
CA ALA A 4 -2.34 -108.35 61.89
C ALA A 4 -1.32 -108.38 60.73
N THR A 5 -1.80 -108.05 59.54
CA THR A 5 -1.01 -107.63 58.38
C THR A 5 -0.38 -106.26 58.63
N SER A 6 0.78 -105.97 58.02
CA SER A 6 1.33 -104.61 57.95
C SER A 6 2.00 -104.37 56.59
N PRO A 7 1.92 -103.14 56.05
CA PRO A 7 1.93 -102.90 54.61
C PRO A 7 3.26 -102.37 54.07
N CYS A 8 3.46 -102.61 52.77
CA CYS A 8 4.57 -102.15 51.96
C CYS A 8 4.56 -100.62 51.82
N ARG A 9 5.65 -99.93 52.22
CA ARG A 9 5.82 -98.48 52.07
C ARG A 9 6.69 -98.18 50.84
N ARG A 10 6.08 -97.76 49.73
CA ARG A 10 6.80 -97.18 48.58
C ARG A 10 7.39 -95.82 48.96
N ARG A 11 8.72 -95.68 48.88
CA ARG A 11 9.41 -94.38 48.93
C ARG A 11 9.22 -93.66 47.58
N GLY A 12 8.44 -92.58 47.57
CA GLY A 12 8.43 -91.63 46.46
C GLY A 12 9.68 -90.76 46.48
N ARG A 13 10.43 -90.75 45.37
CA ARG A 13 11.51 -89.77 45.11
C ARG A 13 10.89 -88.38 44.98
N GLN A 14 11.15 -87.48 45.94
CA GLN A 14 10.93 -86.05 45.74
C GLN A 14 11.92 -85.56 44.68
N ARG A 15 11.39 -85.01 43.58
CA ARG A 15 12.19 -84.26 42.60
C ARG A 15 12.50 -82.89 43.19
N ASP A 16 13.79 -82.55 43.30
CA ASP A 16 14.25 -81.19 43.56
C ASP A 16 13.71 -80.25 42.47
N ARG A 17 12.75 -79.40 42.84
CA ARG A 17 12.27 -78.32 41.98
C ARG A 17 13.28 -77.17 42.07
N ARG A 18 14.08 -76.98 41.01
CA ARG A 18 14.98 -75.84 40.87
C ARG A 18 14.19 -74.52 40.84
N GLY A 19 14.51 -73.58 41.72
CA GLY A 19 13.81 -72.30 41.91
C GLY A 19 14.04 -71.25 40.81
N ILE A 20 13.67 -71.55 39.56
CA ILE A 20 13.79 -70.65 38.39
C ILE A 20 12.56 -69.76 38.20
N LEU A 21 11.40 -70.16 38.75
CA LEU A 21 10.11 -69.51 38.52
C LEU A 21 10.10 -68.02 38.94
N LEU A 22 10.72 -67.69 40.08
CA LEU A 22 10.78 -66.33 40.59
C LEU A 22 11.54 -65.40 39.62
N ILE A 23 12.65 -65.87 39.06
CA ILE A 23 13.48 -65.10 38.12
C ILE A 23 12.71 -64.83 36.82
N ILE A 24 11.99 -65.84 36.32
CA ILE A 24 11.12 -65.66 35.12
C ILE A 24 10.02 -64.64 35.41
N VAL A 25 9.35 -64.72 36.57
CA VAL A 25 8.30 -63.76 36.94
C VAL A 25 8.87 -62.35 37.05
N LEU A 26 10.04 -62.19 37.67
CA LEU A 26 10.70 -60.89 37.82
C LEU A 26 11.12 -60.31 36.46
N LEU A 27 11.62 -61.16 35.55
CA LEU A 27 11.95 -60.77 34.17
C LEU A 27 10.69 -60.34 33.40
N VAL A 28 9.60 -61.10 33.51
CA VAL A 28 8.32 -60.76 32.87
C VAL A 28 7.77 -59.45 33.42
N ILE A 29 7.81 -59.23 34.74
CA ILE A 29 7.40 -57.97 35.36
C ILE A 29 8.29 -56.82 34.89
N ALA A 30 9.61 -57.01 34.83
CA ALA A 30 10.54 -55.99 34.35
C ALA A 30 10.28 -55.61 32.88
N LEU A 31 10.08 -56.61 32.01
CA LEU A 31 9.75 -56.39 30.59
C LEU A 31 8.39 -55.70 30.41
N LEU A 32 7.36 -56.11 31.16
CA LEU A 32 6.05 -55.47 31.15
C LEU A 32 6.13 -54.02 31.68
N SER A 33 6.94 -53.78 32.70
CA SER A 33 7.16 -52.43 33.25
C SER A 33 7.86 -51.53 32.24
N LEU A 34 8.89 -52.04 31.54
CA LEU A 34 9.60 -51.29 30.50
C LEU A 34 8.68 -51.03 29.28
N ALA A 35 7.87 -52.01 28.89
CA ALA A 35 6.89 -51.84 27.82
C ALA A 35 5.82 -50.79 28.19
N GLY A 36 5.30 -50.84 29.42
CA GLY A 36 4.36 -49.84 29.94
C GLY A 36 4.97 -48.44 30.00
N TYR A 37 6.23 -48.32 30.44
CA TYR A 37 6.95 -47.05 30.46
C TYR A 37 7.17 -46.49 29.04
N SER A 38 7.63 -47.33 28.10
CA SER A 38 7.83 -46.94 26.70
C SER A 38 6.51 -46.48 26.05
N TYR A 39 5.43 -47.24 26.26
CA TYR A 39 4.09 -46.86 25.78
C TYR A 39 3.64 -45.53 26.37
N SER A 40 3.84 -45.30 27.68
CA SER A 40 3.48 -44.03 28.32
C SER A 40 4.25 -42.85 27.72
N GLN A 41 5.56 -43.01 27.49
CA GLN A 41 6.38 -41.95 26.88
C GLN A 41 5.93 -41.65 25.44
N TYR A 42 5.63 -42.69 24.65
CA TYR A 42 5.08 -42.54 23.32
C TYR A 42 3.75 -41.79 23.34
N MET A 43 2.82 -42.19 24.21
CA MET A 43 1.52 -41.53 24.35
C MET A 43 1.63 -40.06 24.82
N PHE A 44 2.56 -39.73 25.72
CA PHE A 44 2.80 -38.34 26.11
C PHE A 44 3.37 -37.51 24.96
N SER A 45 4.26 -38.09 24.14
CA SER A 45 4.81 -37.43 22.96
C SER A 45 3.72 -37.17 21.92
N GLU A 46 2.89 -38.17 21.61
CA GLU A 46 1.76 -38.03 20.68
C GLU A 46 0.73 -37.01 21.17
N TYR A 47 0.39 -37.03 22.47
CA TYR A 47 -0.51 -36.04 23.06
C TYR A 47 0.05 -34.62 22.94
N ARG A 48 1.33 -34.41 23.26
CA ARG A 48 1.99 -33.10 23.11
C ARG A 48 2.04 -32.66 21.65
N GLY A 49 2.34 -33.57 20.73
CA GLY A 49 2.32 -33.31 19.29
C GLY A 49 0.93 -32.87 18.81
N ALA A 50 -0.13 -33.56 19.23
CA ALA A 50 -1.50 -33.20 18.92
C ALA A 50 -1.89 -31.81 19.47
N VAL A 51 -1.52 -31.51 20.71
CA VAL A 51 -1.78 -30.19 21.33
C VAL A 51 -1.04 -29.07 20.57
N VAL A 52 0.24 -29.26 20.25
CA VAL A 52 1.02 -28.27 19.49
C VAL A 52 0.44 -28.08 18.09
N SER A 53 0.07 -29.16 17.40
CA SER A 53 -0.56 -29.08 16.09
C SER A 53 -1.89 -28.33 16.12
N ALA A 54 -2.75 -28.62 17.10
CA ALA A 54 -4.02 -27.90 17.29
C ALA A 54 -3.79 -26.41 17.56
N ARG A 55 -2.81 -26.08 18.42
CA ARG A 55 -2.46 -24.69 18.73
C ARG A 55 -1.85 -23.94 17.55
N LEU A 56 -1.01 -24.59 16.72
CA LEU A 56 -0.47 -23.99 15.49
C LEU A 56 -1.60 -23.63 14.52
N VAL A 57 -2.56 -24.53 14.33
CA VAL A 57 -3.74 -24.26 13.49
C VAL A 57 -4.56 -23.11 14.08
N GLN A 58 -4.80 -23.10 15.39
CA GLN A 58 -5.54 -22.02 16.06
C GLN A 58 -4.84 -20.65 15.94
N ALA A 59 -3.52 -20.61 16.10
CA ALA A 59 -2.74 -19.38 15.93
C ALA A 59 -2.86 -18.86 14.49
N ARG A 60 -2.73 -19.75 13.50
CA ARG A 60 -2.92 -19.41 12.09
C ARG A 60 -4.33 -18.90 11.80
N LEU A 61 -5.37 -19.58 12.27
CA LEU A 61 -6.76 -19.15 12.11
C LEU A 61 -7.02 -17.81 12.80
N SER A 62 -6.34 -17.52 13.91
CA SER A 62 -6.42 -16.22 14.58
C SER A 62 -5.82 -15.12 13.70
N ALA A 63 -4.67 -15.38 13.06
CA ALA A 63 -4.08 -14.46 12.09
C ALA A 63 -4.97 -14.27 10.85
N GLU A 64 -5.52 -15.35 10.28
CA GLU A 64 -6.45 -15.29 9.14
C GLU A 64 -7.73 -14.50 9.48
N SER A 65 -8.23 -14.63 10.72
CA SER A 65 -9.35 -13.83 11.23
C SER A 65 -9.05 -12.34 11.22
N GLY A 66 -7.81 -11.94 11.54
CA GLY A 66 -7.40 -10.54 11.45
C GLY A 66 -7.33 -10.01 10.01
N VAL A 67 -6.93 -10.83 9.04
CA VAL A 67 -6.99 -10.44 7.61
C VAL A 67 -8.44 -10.18 7.17
N GLU A 68 -9.38 -11.04 7.57
CA GLU A 68 -10.80 -10.82 7.28
C GLU A 68 -11.37 -9.62 8.05
N HIS A 69 -10.90 -9.37 9.28
CA HIS A 69 -11.27 -8.19 10.05
C HIS A 69 -10.87 -6.89 9.34
N ILE A 70 -9.67 -6.83 8.74
CA ILE A 70 -9.22 -5.68 7.95
C ILE A 70 -10.17 -5.42 6.77
N LYS A 71 -10.61 -6.46 6.05
CA LYS A 71 -11.57 -6.29 4.95
C LYS A 71 -12.90 -5.70 5.42
N VAL A 72 -13.44 -6.22 6.52
CA VAL A 72 -14.70 -5.70 7.10
C VAL A 72 -14.53 -4.24 7.54
N PHE A 73 -13.39 -3.88 8.11
CA PHE A 73 -13.06 -2.50 8.45
C PHE A 73 -13.00 -1.60 7.21
N LEU A 74 -12.34 -2.05 6.15
CA LEU A 74 -12.19 -1.32 4.88
C LEU A 74 -13.48 -1.25 4.04
N MET A 75 -14.48 -2.08 4.32
CA MET A 75 -15.82 -1.98 3.70
C MET A 75 -16.62 -0.78 4.20
N GLN A 76 -16.25 -0.20 5.34
CA GLN A 76 -16.94 0.95 5.90
C GLN A 76 -16.63 2.21 5.09
N ASP A 77 -17.59 3.15 5.08
CA ASP A 77 -17.34 4.47 4.53
C ASP A 77 -16.24 5.21 5.32
N ARG A 78 -15.69 6.26 4.72
CA ARG A 78 -14.57 7.00 5.31
C ARG A 78 -14.90 7.56 6.70
N ALA A 79 -16.06 8.19 6.87
CA ALA A 79 -16.43 8.81 8.13
C ALA A 79 -16.57 7.77 9.25
N SER A 80 -17.15 6.60 8.94
CA SER A 80 -17.20 5.47 9.86
C SER A 80 -15.82 4.96 10.27
N ARG A 81 -14.86 4.87 9.32
CA ARG A 81 -13.48 4.45 9.62
C ARG A 81 -12.74 5.47 10.48
N GLU A 82 -12.87 6.76 10.18
CA GLU A 82 -12.27 7.84 10.98
C GLU A 82 -12.83 7.85 12.41
N ALA A 83 -14.15 7.68 12.56
CA ALA A 83 -14.79 7.55 13.88
C ALA A 83 -14.33 6.30 14.66
N ALA A 84 -13.92 5.26 13.96
CA ALA A 84 -13.37 4.03 14.53
C ALA A 84 -11.85 4.07 14.77
N GLY A 85 -11.21 5.24 14.62
CA GLY A 85 -9.79 5.45 14.91
C GLY A 85 -8.86 5.48 13.70
N GLY A 86 -9.39 5.49 12.47
CA GLY A 86 -8.59 5.62 11.24
C GLY A 86 -7.92 4.32 10.79
N VAL A 87 -7.20 4.39 9.67
CA VAL A 87 -6.44 3.25 9.11
C VAL A 87 -4.97 3.27 9.53
N TYR A 88 -4.40 4.45 9.85
CA TYR A 88 -2.97 4.58 10.06
C TYR A 88 -2.57 4.15 11.47
N GLU A 89 -3.00 4.84 12.52
CA GLU A 89 -2.66 4.47 13.90
C GLU A 89 -3.94 4.21 14.69
N ASN A 90 -4.29 2.93 14.79
CA ASN A 90 -5.56 2.51 15.38
C ASN A 90 -5.34 1.40 16.42
N PRO A 91 -5.41 1.74 17.72
CA PRO A 91 -5.29 0.79 18.83
C PRO A 91 -6.33 -0.33 18.83
N ALA A 92 -7.46 -0.18 18.12
CA ALA A 92 -8.47 -1.25 18.03
C ALA A 92 -7.93 -2.51 17.31
N PHE A 93 -6.84 -2.38 16.55
CA PHE A 93 -6.14 -3.52 15.96
C PHE A 93 -5.19 -4.26 16.92
N GLN A 94 -5.06 -3.80 18.16
CA GLN A 94 -4.25 -4.43 19.19
C GLN A 94 -5.09 -5.41 20.03
N MET A 95 -4.53 -6.58 20.37
CA MET A 95 -5.13 -7.58 21.28
C MET A 95 -6.56 -8.04 20.93
N VAL A 96 -6.90 -8.14 19.65
CA VAL A 96 -8.25 -8.52 19.23
C VAL A 96 -8.52 -9.99 19.57
N LEU A 97 -9.52 -10.22 20.42
CA LEU A 97 -9.86 -11.54 20.91
C LEU A 97 -10.52 -12.38 19.80
N VAL A 98 -10.00 -13.60 19.58
CA VAL A 98 -10.56 -14.57 18.61
C VAL A 98 -11.22 -15.73 19.34
N LYS A 99 -10.50 -16.34 20.27
CA LYS A 99 -10.99 -17.44 21.10
C LYS A 99 -10.81 -17.09 22.56
N ASP A 100 -11.92 -17.03 23.29
CA ASP A 100 -11.91 -16.87 24.74
C ASP A 100 -11.78 -18.22 25.45
N ASP A 101 -11.09 -18.22 26.58
CA ASP A 101 -10.88 -19.38 27.45
C ASP A 101 -10.51 -18.91 28.86
N ASP A 102 -10.80 -19.73 29.88
CA ASP A 102 -10.42 -19.45 31.27
C ASP A 102 -8.90 -19.58 31.46
N LEU A 103 -8.25 -20.42 30.64
CA LEU A 103 -6.81 -20.59 30.64
C LEU A 103 -6.17 -19.65 29.62
N ASP A 104 -5.33 -18.71 30.08
CA ASP A 104 -4.63 -17.78 29.19
C ASP A 104 -3.85 -18.50 28.06
N ARG A 105 -3.28 -19.67 28.35
CA ARG A 105 -2.58 -20.50 27.35
C ARG A 105 -3.47 -21.14 26.27
N GLU A 106 -4.79 -21.01 26.40
CA GLU A 106 -5.79 -21.48 25.44
C GLU A 106 -6.59 -20.31 24.83
N ARG A 107 -6.42 -19.09 25.36
CA ARG A 107 -6.99 -17.86 24.81
C ARG A 107 -6.12 -17.38 23.64
N SER A 108 -6.75 -17.12 22.49
CA SER A 108 -6.03 -16.66 21.29
C SER A 108 -6.54 -15.32 20.78
N ARG A 109 -5.60 -14.52 20.28
CA ARG A 109 -5.81 -13.16 19.79
C ARG A 109 -5.15 -12.97 18.43
N PHE A 110 -5.46 -11.84 17.80
CA PHE A 110 -4.61 -11.29 16.77
C PHE A 110 -4.24 -9.84 17.05
N ALA A 111 -3.16 -9.39 16.40
CA ALA A 111 -2.81 -7.99 16.27
C ALA A 111 -2.50 -7.67 14.80
N VAL A 112 -2.85 -6.48 14.35
CA VAL A 112 -2.46 -5.96 13.03
C VAL A 112 -1.39 -4.89 13.24
N VAL A 113 -0.21 -5.13 12.69
CA VAL A 113 0.95 -4.26 12.86
C VAL A 113 1.48 -3.77 11.52
N ALA A 114 2.03 -2.57 11.57
CA ALA A 114 2.73 -1.93 10.48
C ALA A 114 4.06 -1.37 11.02
N PRO A 115 5.20 -1.63 10.35
CA PRO A 115 6.44 -0.95 10.69
C PRO A 115 6.35 0.56 10.39
N VAL A 116 7.13 1.33 11.13
CA VAL A 116 7.30 2.76 10.96
C VAL A 116 8.80 3.03 10.94
N GLU A 117 9.26 3.63 9.84
CA GLU A 117 10.60 4.20 9.76
C GLU A 117 10.47 5.69 10.06
N GLY A 118 11.04 6.10 11.19
CA GLY A 118 11.15 7.50 11.57
C GLY A 118 12.14 8.23 10.67
N ASP A 119 11.99 9.55 10.57
CA ASP A 119 12.82 10.39 9.70
C ASP A 119 14.30 10.41 10.15
N ASP A 120 14.60 10.02 11.40
CA ASP A 120 15.94 9.83 11.96
C ASP A 120 16.52 8.42 11.69
N GLY A 121 15.82 7.60 10.91
CA GLY A 121 16.14 6.19 10.70
C GLY A 121 15.80 5.29 11.88
N SER A 122 15.14 5.82 12.92
CA SER A 122 14.58 4.99 13.99
C SER A 122 13.49 4.08 13.44
N ARG A 123 13.33 2.92 14.05
CA ARG A 123 12.37 1.92 13.61
C ARG A 123 11.49 1.52 14.77
N SER A 124 10.20 1.64 14.56
CA SER A 124 9.18 1.24 15.52
C SER A 124 8.06 0.50 14.80
N ILE A 125 7.11 -0.01 15.56
CA ILE A 125 5.85 -0.49 15.00
C ILE A 125 4.69 0.37 15.48
N ARG A 126 3.61 0.34 14.70
CA ARG A 126 2.29 0.85 15.09
C ARG A 126 1.23 -0.22 14.83
N PHE A 127 0.07 -0.04 15.45
CA PHE A 127 -1.12 -0.84 15.13
C PHE A 127 -1.94 -0.14 14.07
N GLY A 128 -2.22 -0.81 12.96
CA GLY A 128 -2.89 -0.22 11.80
C GLY A 128 -2.38 -0.77 10.48
N LEU A 129 -2.65 -0.03 9.41
CA LEU A 129 -2.41 -0.43 8.02
C LEU A 129 -1.38 0.48 7.36
N GLU A 130 -0.62 -0.06 6.41
CA GLU A 130 0.25 0.70 5.54
C GLU A 130 -0.45 0.97 4.22
N ASP A 131 -0.45 2.22 3.78
CA ASP A 131 -0.92 2.56 2.44
C ASP A 131 0.15 2.16 1.40
N GLU A 132 -0.22 1.33 0.42
CA GLU A 132 0.68 0.91 -0.66
C GLU A 132 1.07 2.06 -1.58
N SER A 133 0.29 3.14 -1.65
CA SER A 133 0.68 4.36 -2.37
C SER A 133 1.85 5.10 -1.70
N THR A 134 2.31 4.71 -0.52
CA THR A 134 3.56 5.26 0.07
C THR A 134 4.83 4.74 -0.58
N ARG A 135 4.69 3.70 -1.41
CA ARG A 135 5.77 3.00 -2.10
C ARG A 135 5.71 3.27 -3.59
N LEU A 136 6.86 3.16 -4.24
CA LEU A 136 6.95 3.27 -5.69
C LEU A 136 6.35 2.03 -6.35
N ASN A 137 5.29 2.21 -7.14
CA ASN A 137 4.66 1.11 -7.87
C ASN A 137 5.47 0.78 -9.13
N VAL A 138 6.21 -0.33 -9.09
CA VAL A 138 7.10 -0.75 -10.19
C VAL A 138 6.32 -0.96 -11.48
N ASN A 139 5.12 -1.54 -11.40
CA ASN A 139 4.28 -1.81 -12.56
C ASN A 139 3.67 -0.53 -13.18
N ALA A 140 3.72 0.60 -12.48
CA ALA A 140 3.25 1.89 -12.99
C ALA A 140 4.37 2.73 -13.64
N LEU A 141 5.64 2.34 -13.47
CA LEU A 141 6.79 3.10 -13.96
C LEU A 141 6.75 3.38 -15.47
N PRO A 142 6.41 2.43 -16.36
CA PRO A 142 6.38 2.71 -17.79
C PRO A 142 5.37 3.82 -18.14
N VAL A 143 4.20 3.81 -17.49
CA VAL A 143 3.16 4.85 -17.69
C VAL A 143 3.60 6.19 -17.13
N LEU A 144 4.25 6.20 -15.96
CA LEU A 144 4.79 7.42 -15.35
C LEU A 144 5.96 8.01 -16.16
N GLU A 145 6.76 7.16 -16.80
CA GLU A 145 7.83 7.57 -17.71
C GLU A 145 7.26 8.28 -18.94
N ASP A 146 6.23 7.72 -19.58
CA ASP A 146 5.55 8.35 -20.72
C ASP A 146 4.94 9.71 -20.36
N ILE A 147 4.27 9.80 -19.20
CA ILE A 147 3.69 11.05 -18.70
C ILE A 147 4.81 12.08 -18.42
N GLY A 148 5.89 11.64 -17.78
CA GLY A 148 7.03 12.49 -17.47
C GLY A 148 7.69 13.07 -18.71
N ARG A 149 7.87 12.24 -19.76
CA ARG A 149 8.43 12.68 -21.04
C ARG A 149 7.56 13.74 -21.70
N GLN A 150 6.23 13.56 -21.70
CA GLN A 150 5.31 14.56 -22.25
C GLN A 150 5.38 15.90 -21.51
N ILE A 151 5.50 15.87 -20.18
CA ILE A 151 5.62 17.08 -19.36
C ILE A 151 6.97 17.76 -19.59
N ALA A 152 8.03 16.97 -19.64
CA ALA A 152 9.39 17.41 -19.97
C ALA A 152 9.44 18.15 -21.32
N GLU A 153 8.83 17.60 -22.37
CA GLU A 153 8.75 18.23 -23.69
C GLU A 153 8.05 19.60 -23.64
N VAL A 154 6.93 19.68 -22.90
CA VAL A 154 6.18 20.94 -22.74
C VAL A 154 7.00 21.96 -21.95
N ASN A 155 7.64 21.54 -20.85
CA ASN A 155 8.46 22.40 -20.02
C ASN A 155 9.69 22.91 -20.76
N GLN A 156 10.36 22.05 -21.53
CA GLN A 156 11.49 22.44 -22.38
C GLN A 156 11.06 23.48 -23.43
N ALA A 157 9.89 23.32 -24.05
CA ALA A 157 9.37 24.29 -25.00
C ALA A 157 9.09 25.67 -24.38
N ILE A 158 8.81 25.74 -23.07
CA ILE A 158 8.50 26.98 -22.35
C ILE A 158 9.76 27.62 -21.75
N THR A 159 10.59 26.82 -21.08
CA THR A 159 11.71 27.28 -20.25
C THR A 159 13.06 27.20 -20.97
N GLY A 160 13.18 26.32 -21.96
CA GLY A 160 14.45 25.99 -22.61
C GLY A 160 15.38 25.11 -21.77
N GLU A 161 14.95 24.64 -20.60
CA GLU A 161 15.73 23.73 -19.76
C GLU A 161 15.70 22.30 -20.32
N GLU A 162 16.85 21.65 -20.38
CA GLU A 162 16.95 20.24 -20.73
C GLU A 162 16.34 19.41 -19.61
N ALA A 163 15.28 18.66 -19.94
CA ALA A 163 14.65 17.75 -19.01
C ALA A 163 15.46 16.45 -18.88
N SER A 164 15.23 15.73 -17.78
CA SER A 164 15.79 14.39 -17.61
C SER A 164 15.32 13.44 -18.72
N ASP A 165 16.25 12.62 -19.21
CA ASP A 165 16.04 11.70 -20.33
C ASP A 165 15.17 10.49 -19.94
N SER A 166 15.14 10.12 -18.65
CA SER A 166 14.30 9.04 -18.12
C SER A 166 13.77 9.35 -16.71
N PRO A 167 12.55 9.91 -16.59
CA PRO A 167 11.89 10.13 -15.30
C PRO A 167 11.67 8.85 -14.48
N GLY A 168 11.50 7.71 -15.16
CA GLY A 168 11.38 6.40 -14.50
C GLY A 168 12.68 5.99 -13.80
N ARG A 169 13.83 6.26 -14.43
CA ARG A 169 15.15 6.05 -13.82
C ARG A 169 15.35 6.95 -12.62
N ASP A 170 15.01 8.23 -12.72
CA ASP A 170 15.18 9.19 -11.62
C ASP A 170 14.44 8.76 -10.34
N LEU A 171 13.20 8.27 -10.50
CA LEU A 171 12.40 7.72 -9.39
C LEU A 171 13.11 6.54 -8.71
N LEU A 172 13.74 5.65 -9.49
CA LEU A 172 14.48 4.51 -8.96
C LEU A 172 15.82 4.92 -8.34
N MET A 173 16.49 5.93 -8.90
CA MET A 173 17.81 6.39 -8.44
C MET A 173 17.78 7.00 -7.03
N ALA A 174 16.61 7.40 -6.53
CA ALA A 174 16.45 7.80 -5.13
C ALA A 174 16.58 6.64 -4.14
N LEU A 175 16.46 5.39 -4.58
CA LEU A 175 16.60 4.23 -3.71
C LEU A 175 18.07 4.01 -3.31
N PRO A 176 18.36 3.72 -2.02
CA PRO A 176 19.73 3.52 -1.56
C PRO A 176 20.39 2.33 -2.26
N GLY A 177 21.60 2.54 -2.76
CA GLY A 177 22.37 1.53 -3.49
C GLY A 177 21.88 1.26 -4.93
N MET A 178 20.92 2.05 -5.45
CA MET A 178 20.53 1.97 -6.86
C MET A 178 21.65 2.52 -7.76
N THR A 179 21.84 1.88 -8.90
CA THR A 179 22.75 2.37 -9.96
C THR A 179 21.98 2.50 -11.27
N GLU A 180 22.45 3.35 -12.18
CA GLU A 180 21.81 3.55 -13.49
C GLU A 180 21.65 2.22 -14.24
N GLN A 181 22.66 1.34 -14.15
CA GLN A 181 22.59 -0.01 -14.74
C GLN A 181 21.47 -0.86 -14.15
N ILE A 182 21.25 -0.81 -12.83
CA ILE A 182 20.17 -1.59 -12.22
C ILE A 182 18.83 -0.95 -12.53
N ALA A 183 18.73 0.38 -12.46
CA ALA A 183 17.50 1.10 -12.76
C ALA A 183 17.03 0.85 -14.20
N ASP A 184 17.92 1.02 -15.19
CA ASP A 184 17.61 0.75 -16.59
C ASP A 184 17.29 -0.72 -16.81
N ALA A 185 18.02 -1.65 -16.19
CA ALA A 185 17.70 -3.08 -16.29
C ALA A 185 16.35 -3.45 -15.67
N ILE A 186 15.90 -2.74 -14.62
CA ILE A 186 14.55 -2.91 -14.05
C ILE A 186 13.50 -2.41 -15.04
N LEU A 187 13.71 -1.25 -15.67
CA LEU A 187 12.77 -0.66 -16.62
C LEU A 187 12.66 -1.51 -17.91
N ASP A 188 13.79 -1.95 -18.47
CA ASP A 188 13.86 -2.87 -19.62
C ASP A 188 13.15 -4.19 -19.30
N PHE A 189 13.35 -4.71 -18.08
CA PHE A 189 12.72 -5.98 -17.71
C PHE A 189 11.19 -5.95 -17.68
N ILE A 190 10.58 -4.78 -17.48
CA ILE A 190 9.12 -4.61 -17.29
C ILE A 190 8.39 -3.96 -18.46
N ASP A 191 9.07 -3.20 -19.32
CA ASP A 191 8.41 -2.52 -20.42
C ASP A 191 8.00 -3.51 -21.53
N ALA A 192 7.37 -3.03 -22.60
CA ALA A 192 6.77 -3.92 -23.58
C ALA A 192 7.69 -4.25 -24.76
N ASP A 193 8.81 -3.55 -24.90
CA ASP A 193 9.65 -3.64 -26.08
C ASP A 193 10.88 -4.52 -25.83
N GLU A 194 11.85 -4.46 -26.73
CA GLU A 194 13.08 -5.26 -26.70
C GLU A 194 14.29 -4.38 -27.05
N GLU A 195 14.14 -3.05 -26.89
CA GLU A 195 15.18 -2.07 -27.16
C GLU A 195 15.89 -1.70 -25.84
N PRO A 196 17.12 -2.20 -25.60
CA PRO A 196 17.79 -1.93 -24.34
C PRO A 196 18.06 -0.43 -24.16
N ARG A 197 17.79 0.09 -22.96
CA ARG A 197 18.22 1.43 -22.53
C ARG A 197 19.75 1.54 -22.47
N GLU A 198 20.27 2.76 -22.31
CA GLU A 198 21.70 3.07 -22.33
C GLU A 198 22.55 2.14 -21.44
N PHE A 199 22.09 1.87 -20.22
CA PHE A 199 22.78 0.96 -19.28
C PHE A 199 22.02 -0.34 -19.02
N GLY A 200 20.90 -0.54 -19.71
CA GLY A 200 19.95 -1.62 -19.52
C GLY A 200 20.34 -2.93 -20.19
N CYS A 201 19.41 -3.88 -20.18
CA CYS A 201 19.53 -5.14 -20.89
C CYS A 201 18.18 -5.87 -21.04
N GLU A 202 18.03 -6.52 -22.19
CA GLU A 202 16.81 -7.25 -22.58
C GLU A 202 16.99 -8.77 -22.63
N SER A 203 16.01 -9.48 -23.21
CA SER A 203 16.02 -10.92 -23.42
C SER A 203 17.30 -11.46 -24.06
N GLU A 204 17.97 -10.69 -24.93
CA GLU A 204 19.27 -11.09 -25.52
C GLU A 204 20.33 -11.37 -24.44
N TYR A 205 20.39 -10.53 -23.40
CA TYR A 205 21.32 -10.71 -22.28
C TYR A 205 20.91 -11.93 -21.43
N TYR A 206 19.65 -12.03 -21.03
CA TYR A 206 19.15 -13.09 -20.14
C TYR A 206 19.23 -14.49 -20.77
N SER A 207 19.13 -14.58 -22.11
CA SER A 207 19.29 -15.82 -22.86
C SER A 207 20.71 -16.40 -22.82
N GLN A 208 21.71 -15.57 -22.52
CA GLN A 208 23.13 -15.97 -22.51
C GLN A 208 23.60 -16.43 -21.12
N LEU A 209 22.76 -16.31 -20.09
CA LEU A 209 23.08 -16.76 -18.74
C LEU A 209 23.20 -18.29 -18.65
N SER A 210 23.86 -18.79 -17.60
CA SER A 210 24.02 -20.22 -17.36
C SER A 210 22.69 -20.98 -17.25
N THR A 211 21.65 -20.28 -16.80
CA THR A 211 20.26 -20.75 -16.81
C THR A 211 19.47 -19.71 -17.61
N PRO A 212 19.28 -19.92 -18.92
CA PRO A 212 18.62 -18.95 -19.78
C PRO A 212 17.16 -18.72 -19.41
N TYR A 213 16.72 -17.46 -19.49
CA TYR A 213 15.33 -17.02 -19.44
C TYR A 213 15.15 -15.77 -20.31
N GLN A 214 13.94 -15.22 -20.37
CA GLN A 214 13.63 -13.98 -21.10
C GLN A 214 13.30 -12.87 -20.11
N SER A 215 13.43 -11.61 -20.55
CA SER A 215 12.82 -10.49 -19.82
C SER A 215 11.30 -10.71 -19.71
N ARG A 216 10.68 -10.09 -18.70
CA ARG A 216 9.26 -10.31 -18.41
C ARG A 216 8.37 -9.68 -19.49
N ASN A 217 8.83 -8.56 -20.01
CA ASN A 217 8.17 -7.66 -20.95
C ASN A 217 6.72 -7.39 -20.59
N GLY A 218 6.52 -7.02 -19.33
CA GLY A 218 5.21 -6.83 -18.74
C GLY A 218 5.25 -6.77 -17.22
N PRO A 219 4.07 -6.64 -16.58
CA PRO A 219 3.98 -6.42 -15.15
C PRO A 219 4.52 -7.60 -14.34
N LEU A 220 5.24 -7.27 -13.28
CA LEU A 220 5.69 -8.20 -12.26
C LEU A 220 4.49 -8.73 -11.47
N MET A 221 4.57 -9.99 -11.03
CA MET A 221 3.58 -10.66 -10.17
C MET A 221 4.02 -10.71 -8.71
N SER A 222 5.32 -10.57 -8.44
CA SER A 222 5.88 -10.42 -7.10
C SER A 222 7.11 -9.51 -7.11
N VAL A 223 7.35 -8.82 -5.99
CA VAL A 223 8.54 -7.97 -5.82
C VAL A 223 9.82 -8.81 -5.92
N GLU A 224 9.77 -10.09 -5.56
CA GLU A 224 10.90 -11.02 -5.67
C GLU A 224 11.33 -11.36 -7.10
N GLU A 225 10.49 -11.11 -8.11
CA GLU A 225 10.91 -11.24 -9.52
C GLU A 225 12.05 -10.30 -9.87
N LEU A 226 12.24 -9.21 -9.11
CA LEU A 226 13.41 -8.34 -9.26
C LEU A 226 14.74 -9.07 -9.04
N LEU A 227 14.76 -10.22 -8.35
CA LEU A 227 15.99 -11.04 -8.23
C LEU A 227 16.43 -11.68 -9.57
N LEU A 228 15.57 -11.68 -10.59
CA LEU A 228 15.93 -12.08 -11.95
C LEU A 228 16.53 -10.91 -12.75
N VAL A 229 16.41 -9.67 -12.28
CA VAL A 229 16.96 -8.52 -12.97
C VAL A 229 18.46 -8.43 -12.74
N ARG A 230 19.18 -8.05 -13.79
CA ARG A 230 20.64 -7.88 -13.74
C ARG A 230 21.06 -6.94 -12.60
N GLY A 231 21.98 -7.41 -11.77
CA GLY A 231 22.60 -6.62 -10.70
C GLY A 231 21.79 -6.54 -9.40
N VAL A 232 20.53 -7.01 -9.38
CA VAL A 232 19.74 -7.08 -8.15
C VAL A 232 20.22 -8.25 -7.30
N THR A 233 20.41 -7.99 -6.00
CA THR A 233 20.84 -9.01 -5.04
C THR A 233 19.84 -9.14 -3.90
N PRO A 234 19.77 -10.29 -3.19
CA PRO A 234 18.93 -10.43 -2.01
C PRO A 234 19.22 -9.39 -0.93
N GLN A 235 20.47 -8.93 -0.81
CA GLN A 235 20.85 -7.90 0.14
C GLN A 235 20.27 -6.53 -0.23
N LEU A 236 20.27 -6.15 -1.51
CA LEU A 236 19.63 -4.91 -1.96
C LEU A 236 18.11 -4.99 -1.81
N LEU A 237 17.51 -6.14 -2.16
CA LEU A 237 16.06 -6.28 -2.18
C LEU A 237 15.44 -6.38 -0.78
N PHE A 238 15.99 -7.22 0.10
CA PHE A 238 15.40 -7.48 1.43
C PHE A 238 16.09 -6.74 2.56
N GLY A 239 17.32 -6.26 2.34
CA GLY A 239 18.10 -5.62 3.40
C GLY A 239 18.52 -6.60 4.51
N PRO A 240 19.03 -6.07 5.63
CA PRO A 240 19.49 -6.84 6.79
C PRO A 240 18.38 -7.43 7.68
N ASP A 241 17.14 -6.90 7.63
CA ASP A 241 15.99 -7.42 8.40
C ASP A 241 15.50 -8.75 7.81
N VAL A 242 15.98 -9.86 8.38
CA VAL A 242 15.69 -11.21 7.86
C VAL A 242 14.31 -11.66 8.33
N ASN A 243 13.91 -11.29 9.55
CA ASN A 243 12.66 -11.73 10.14
C ASN A 243 11.45 -10.85 9.70
N ARG A 244 11.70 -9.75 8.97
CA ARG A 244 10.75 -8.80 8.41
C ARG A 244 9.84 -8.19 9.48
N ASN A 245 10.37 -7.89 10.66
CA ASN A 245 9.61 -7.24 11.73
C ASN A 245 9.77 -5.70 11.70
N GLY A 246 10.52 -5.17 10.73
CA GLY A 246 10.76 -3.75 10.56
C GLY A 246 11.76 -3.18 11.55
N VAL A 247 12.43 -3.99 12.37
CA VAL A 247 13.42 -3.58 13.38
C VAL A 247 14.69 -4.40 13.17
N ILE A 248 15.86 -3.76 13.25
CA ILE A 248 17.12 -4.50 13.17
C ILE A 248 17.49 -5.01 14.56
N ASP A 249 17.44 -6.32 14.74
CA ASP A 249 17.79 -6.95 16.00
C ASP A 249 19.33 -7.10 16.14
N PRO A 250 19.89 -7.28 17.36
CA PRO A 250 21.32 -7.51 17.55
C PRO A 250 21.90 -8.69 16.76
N SER A 251 21.06 -9.69 16.42
CA SER A 251 21.46 -10.81 15.54
C SER A 251 21.60 -10.44 14.06
N GLU A 252 21.04 -9.31 13.66
CA GLU A 252 20.97 -8.79 12.29
C GLU A 252 21.93 -7.64 12.05
N GLU A 253 22.43 -6.97 13.11
CA GLU A 253 23.44 -5.90 13.02
C GLU A 253 24.65 -6.27 12.15
N ASN A 254 25.10 -7.52 12.17
CA ASN A 254 26.23 -7.98 11.34
C ASN A 254 25.94 -7.97 9.82
N ARG A 255 24.68 -7.80 9.41
CA ARG A 255 24.25 -7.70 8.01
C ARG A 255 24.07 -6.26 7.55
N VAL A 256 24.14 -5.31 8.48
CA VAL A 256 24.07 -3.87 8.19
C VAL A 256 25.33 -3.47 7.45
N THR A 257 25.16 -2.91 6.25
CA THR A 257 26.25 -2.34 5.46
C THR A 257 26.11 -0.82 5.44
N SER A 258 27.21 -0.07 5.50
CA SER A 258 27.17 1.40 5.54
C SER A 258 26.46 2.03 4.32
N ASP A 259 26.57 1.40 3.16
CA ASP A 259 26.16 1.98 1.87
C ASP A 259 24.96 1.25 1.25
N GLY A 260 24.35 0.31 1.97
CA GLY A 260 23.25 -0.53 1.48
C GLY A 260 21.89 -0.15 2.07
N PRO A 261 20.78 -0.50 1.41
CA PRO A 261 19.44 -0.18 1.90
C PRO A 261 19.14 -0.97 3.18
N GLN A 262 19.06 -0.26 4.31
CA GLN A 262 18.79 -0.88 5.62
C GLN A 262 17.40 -1.52 5.72
N SER A 263 16.42 -1.03 4.96
CA SER A 263 15.06 -1.61 4.87
C SER A 263 14.91 -2.57 3.69
N GLY A 264 15.93 -2.68 2.83
CA GLY A 264 15.82 -3.27 1.50
C GLY A 264 14.88 -2.49 0.57
N TRP A 265 14.98 -2.72 -0.73
CA TRP A 265 14.05 -2.10 -1.69
C TRP A 265 12.60 -2.59 -1.55
N ALA A 266 12.36 -3.78 -0.98
CA ALA A 266 11.01 -4.29 -0.73
C ALA A 266 10.20 -3.47 0.30
N ALA A 267 10.86 -2.60 1.08
CA ALA A 267 10.18 -1.63 1.94
C ALA A 267 9.69 -0.40 1.16
N TYR A 268 10.30 -0.12 0.00
CA TYR A 268 10.09 1.07 -0.82
C TYR A 268 9.31 0.80 -2.11
N LEU A 269 9.26 -0.46 -2.55
CA LEU A 269 8.63 -0.88 -3.79
C LEU A 269 7.30 -1.61 -3.54
N THR A 270 6.35 -1.41 -4.45
CA THR A 270 5.08 -2.14 -4.49
C THR A 270 4.70 -2.52 -5.92
N LEU A 271 3.73 -3.43 -6.04
CA LEU A 271 3.05 -3.75 -7.30
C LEU A 271 1.59 -3.28 -7.30
N PHE A 272 1.06 -2.83 -6.15
CA PHE A 272 -0.38 -2.70 -5.92
C PHE A 272 -0.84 -1.29 -5.55
N GLY A 273 0.07 -0.30 -5.41
CA GLY A 273 -0.28 1.07 -5.02
C GLY A 273 -1.26 1.74 -5.99
N GLN A 274 -2.45 2.09 -5.49
CA GLN A 274 -3.56 2.69 -6.24
C GLN A 274 -4.46 3.55 -5.33
N GLU A 275 -5.10 4.56 -5.90
CA GLU A 275 -6.08 5.43 -5.22
C GLU A 275 -7.45 5.39 -5.91
N ARG A 276 -8.53 5.58 -5.14
CA ARG A 276 -9.88 5.78 -5.69
C ARG A 276 -10.08 7.20 -6.18
N ASN A 277 -10.68 7.34 -7.36
CA ASN A 277 -11.08 8.63 -7.92
C ASN A 277 -12.51 9.00 -7.46
N VAL A 278 -12.67 9.21 -6.16
CA VAL A 278 -13.96 9.51 -5.52
C VAL A 278 -13.87 10.78 -4.66
N ARG A 279 -15.02 11.37 -4.36
CA ARG A 279 -15.18 12.48 -3.41
C ARG A 279 -15.12 11.96 -1.97
N ALA A 280 -15.09 12.85 -1.00
CA ALA A 280 -15.09 12.52 0.42
C ALA A 280 -16.29 11.65 0.85
N ASP A 281 -17.44 11.78 0.18
CA ASP A 281 -18.65 10.97 0.43
C ASP A 281 -18.65 9.59 -0.26
N GLY A 282 -17.61 9.28 -1.04
CA GLY A 282 -17.47 8.03 -1.80
C GLY A 282 -18.10 8.03 -3.19
N SER A 283 -18.80 9.10 -3.58
CA SER A 283 -19.34 9.25 -4.94
C SER A 283 -18.23 9.55 -5.97
N PRO A 284 -18.42 9.24 -7.26
CA PRO A 284 -17.40 9.55 -8.28
C PRO A 284 -17.14 11.06 -8.41
N ARG A 285 -15.87 11.44 -8.62
CA ARG A 285 -15.51 12.81 -8.98
C ARG A 285 -16.07 13.17 -10.35
N ILE A 286 -16.38 14.46 -10.54
CA ILE A 286 -16.91 14.99 -11.80
C ILE A 286 -15.77 15.08 -12.81
N ASN A 287 -15.90 14.34 -13.91
CA ASN A 287 -14.94 14.41 -15.00
C ASN A 287 -15.14 15.70 -15.83
N LEU A 288 -14.26 16.66 -15.66
CA LEU A 288 -14.30 17.95 -16.37
C LEU A 288 -14.11 17.80 -17.88
N ASN A 289 -13.54 16.67 -18.33
CA ASN A 289 -13.34 16.36 -19.74
C ASN A 289 -14.52 15.60 -20.37
N ASN A 290 -15.68 15.51 -19.70
CA ASN A 290 -16.90 14.95 -20.30
C ASN A 290 -17.18 15.62 -21.65
N SER A 291 -17.50 14.80 -22.66
CA SER A 291 -17.75 15.25 -24.03
C SER A 291 -19.08 16.00 -24.16
N ASP A 292 -20.06 15.66 -23.30
CA ASP A 292 -21.35 16.33 -23.22
C ASP A 292 -21.33 17.44 -22.15
N LEU A 293 -21.31 18.68 -22.61
CA LEU A 293 -21.28 19.86 -21.74
C LEU A 293 -22.59 20.11 -21.00
N ALA A 294 -23.73 19.67 -21.55
CA ALA A 294 -25.02 19.82 -20.87
C ALA A 294 -25.11 18.82 -19.71
N ALA A 295 -24.70 17.58 -19.94
CA ALA A 295 -24.57 16.58 -18.87
C ALA A 295 -23.57 17.02 -17.79
N LEU A 296 -22.41 17.54 -18.19
CA LEU A 296 -21.41 18.08 -17.26
C LEU A 296 -21.98 19.23 -16.41
N TYR A 297 -22.75 20.14 -17.02
CA TYR A 297 -23.41 21.23 -16.32
C TYR A 297 -24.39 20.72 -15.25
N ASP A 298 -25.24 19.75 -15.62
CA ASP A 298 -26.20 19.14 -14.71
C ASP A 298 -25.51 18.37 -13.56
N GLU A 299 -24.42 17.67 -13.84
CA GLU A 299 -23.60 16.97 -12.84
C GLU A 299 -22.99 17.96 -11.81
N MET A 300 -22.43 19.08 -12.29
CA MET A 300 -21.86 20.10 -11.39
C MET A 300 -22.94 20.82 -10.57
N LYS A 301 -24.10 21.11 -11.18
CA LYS A 301 -25.28 21.64 -10.47
C LYS A 301 -25.75 20.69 -9.38
N ALA A 302 -25.86 19.39 -9.68
CA ALA A 302 -26.30 18.37 -8.73
C ALA A 302 -25.32 18.22 -7.55
N ALA A 303 -24.03 18.46 -7.80
CA ALA A 303 -22.99 18.48 -6.77
C ALA A 303 -22.98 19.77 -5.92
N SER A 304 -23.93 20.70 -6.12
CA SER A 304 -24.03 21.97 -5.40
C SER A 304 -22.82 22.90 -5.58
N MET A 305 -22.13 22.80 -6.71
CA MET A 305 -21.00 23.68 -7.04
C MET A 305 -21.47 25.13 -7.28
N PRO A 306 -20.67 26.16 -6.93
CA PRO A 306 -21.04 27.56 -7.19
C PRO A 306 -21.28 27.86 -8.67
N ASP A 307 -22.36 28.57 -8.99
CA ASP A 307 -22.75 28.87 -10.39
C ASP A 307 -21.63 29.57 -11.19
N ASP A 308 -20.84 30.45 -10.56
CA ASP A 308 -19.69 31.11 -11.21
C ASP A 308 -18.61 30.10 -11.63
N TRP A 309 -18.37 29.04 -10.84
CA TRP A 309 -17.41 27.98 -11.18
C TRP A 309 -17.91 27.18 -12.36
N ILE A 310 -19.18 26.74 -12.30
CA ILE A 310 -19.83 25.95 -13.35
C ILE A 310 -19.77 26.70 -14.69
N ASN A 311 -20.22 27.96 -14.71
CA ASN A 311 -20.26 28.76 -15.92
C ASN A 311 -18.86 28.98 -16.50
N PHE A 312 -17.86 29.23 -15.65
CA PHE A 312 -16.48 29.40 -16.09
C PHE A 312 -15.88 28.12 -16.66
N ILE A 313 -16.08 26.97 -16.01
CA ILE A 313 -15.58 25.67 -16.49
C ILE A 313 -16.17 25.33 -17.86
N ILE A 314 -17.47 25.53 -18.06
CA ILE A 314 -18.12 25.31 -19.36
C ILE A 314 -17.58 26.28 -20.42
N ALA A 315 -17.41 27.55 -20.09
CA ALA A 315 -16.81 28.53 -20.99
C ALA A 315 -15.37 28.13 -21.38
N TYR A 316 -14.56 27.68 -20.41
CA TYR A 316 -13.20 27.19 -20.64
C TYR A 316 -13.19 25.98 -21.59
N ARG A 317 -14.07 25.00 -21.36
CA ARG A 317 -14.19 23.81 -22.23
C ARG A 317 -14.62 24.15 -23.66
N ARG A 318 -15.41 25.21 -23.85
CA ARG A 318 -15.88 25.66 -25.17
C ARG A 318 -14.84 26.48 -25.94
N ASN A 319 -14.12 27.36 -25.26
CA ASN A 319 -13.32 28.40 -25.92
C ASN A 319 -11.81 28.27 -25.68
N GLY A 320 -11.42 27.47 -24.68
CA GLY A 320 -10.02 27.32 -24.26
C GLY A 320 -9.46 28.55 -23.54
N PRO A 321 -8.18 28.48 -23.12
CA PRO A 321 -7.51 29.58 -22.44
C PRO A 321 -7.25 30.74 -23.41
N TYR A 322 -7.67 31.94 -23.02
CA TYR A 322 -7.41 33.18 -23.73
C TYR A 322 -5.95 33.62 -23.52
N ARG A 323 -5.20 33.75 -24.63
CA ARG A 323 -3.77 34.14 -24.63
C ARG A 323 -3.51 35.57 -25.15
N GLY A 324 -4.56 36.36 -25.37
CA GLY A 324 -4.42 37.74 -25.84
C GLY A 324 -4.18 38.74 -24.70
N THR A 325 -4.09 40.02 -25.05
CA THR A 325 -3.74 41.11 -24.12
C THR A 325 -4.92 41.98 -23.69
N ASN A 326 -6.15 41.67 -24.16
CA ASN A 326 -7.31 42.48 -23.79
C ASN A 326 -7.57 42.41 -22.28
N PRO A 327 -7.95 43.54 -21.65
CA PRO A 327 -8.26 43.56 -20.22
C PRO A 327 -9.48 42.69 -19.92
N SER A 328 -9.51 42.10 -18.73
CA SER A 328 -10.66 41.34 -18.26
C SER A 328 -11.84 42.26 -17.95
N SER A 329 -13.04 41.72 -18.17
CA SER A 329 -14.32 42.38 -17.98
C SER A 329 -15.05 41.90 -16.71
N GLY A 330 -14.38 41.10 -15.86
CA GLY A 330 -14.91 40.53 -14.62
C GLY A 330 -14.60 39.04 -14.47
N THR A 331 -15.17 38.41 -13.43
CA THR A 331 -14.97 36.99 -13.08
C THR A 331 -16.22 36.10 -13.32
N SER A 332 -17.38 36.70 -13.55
CA SER A 332 -18.63 35.95 -13.76
C SER A 332 -18.85 35.67 -15.24
N ALA A 333 -18.78 34.39 -15.61
CA ALA A 333 -19.15 33.92 -16.93
C ALA A 333 -20.69 33.89 -17.10
N PRO A 334 -21.20 34.24 -18.29
CA PRO A 334 -22.64 34.14 -18.57
C PRO A 334 -23.08 32.68 -18.47
N ALA A 335 -24.34 32.46 -18.07
CA ALA A 335 -24.92 31.12 -18.03
C ALA A 335 -24.86 30.48 -19.42
N PRO A 336 -24.42 29.22 -19.54
CA PRO A 336 -24.31 28.57 -20.83
C PRO A 336 -25.69 28.33 -21.45
N ASP A 337 -25.86 28.77 -22.69
CA ASP A 337 -26.99 28.36 -23.53
C ASP A 337 -26.61 27.07 -24.27
N PHE A 338 -27.45 26.04 -24.14
CA PHE A 338 -27.30 24.73 -24.79
C PHE A 338 -28.30 24.51 -25.95
N THR A 339 -29.14 25.50 -26.27
CA THR A 339 -30.17 25.38 -27.30
C THR A 339 -29.61 25.52 -28.73
N GLN A 340 -28.39 26.03 -28.88
CA GLN A 340 -27.73 26.23 -30.17
C GLN A 340 -26.99 24.97 -30.65
N GLN A 341 -27.02 24.71 -31.96
CA GLN A 341 -26.37 23.53 -32.57
C GLN A 341 -24.84 23.58 -32.39
N GLY A 342 -24.25 22.54 -31.78
CA GLY A 342 -22.80 22.49 -31.49
C GLY A 342 -22.40 23.05 -30.12
N SER A 343 -23.34 23.63 -29.37
CA SER A 343 -23.09 24.19 -28.01
C SER A 343 -22.90 23.11 -26.93
N THR A 344 -23.23 21.86 -27.22
CA THR A 344 -23.14 20.73 -26.28
C THR A 344 -21.79 20.02 -26.29
N SER A 345 -20.92 20.30 -27.26
CA SER A 345 -19.62 19.62 -27.40
C SER A 345 -18.46 20.48 -26.87
N GLY A 346 -17.63 19.91 -26.00
CA GLY A 346 -16.39 20.55 -25.54
C GLY A 346 -15.29 20.55 -26.61
N SER A 347 -14.69 21.71 -26.90
CA SER A 347 -13.64 21.84 -27.91
C SER A 347 -12.23 21.66 -27.34
N THR A 348 -12.03 21.99 -26.05
CA THR A 348 -10.71 22.09 -25.41
C THR A 348 -10.66 21.26 -24.14
N GLN A 349 -9.83 20.20 -24.09
CA GLN A 349 -9.63 19.37 -22.91
C GLN A 349 -8.67 20.03 -21.91
N LEU A 350 -8.92 19.78 -20.62
CA LEU A 350 -7.98 20.10 -19.54
C LEU A 350 -7.00 18.94 -19.40
N SER A 351 -5.72 19.24 -19.26
CA SER A 351 -4.74 18.24 -18.86
C SER A 351 -4.92 17.90 -17.37
N GLN A 352 -5.13 18.94 -16.55
CA GLN A 352 -5.31 18.84 -15.11
C GLN A 352 -6.27 19.90 -14.57
N VAL A 353 -6.85 19.66 -13.40
CA VAL A 353 -7.77 20.61 -12.74
C VAL A 353 -7.10 21.97 -12.49
N LEU A 354 -5.79 21.98 -12.20
CA LEU A 354 -5.00 23.19 -11.98
C LEU A 354 -4.87 24.09 -13.21
N ASP A 355 -5.28 23.64 -14.41
CA ASP A 355 -5.33 24.50 -15.61
C ASP A 355 -6.37 25.61 -15.51
N LEU A 356 -7.32 25.49 -14.58
CA LEU A 356 -8.31 26.53 -14.29
C LEU A 356 -7.74 27.68 -13.45
N VAL A 357 -6.65 27.45 -12.70
CA VAL A 357 -6.09 28.45 -11.77
C VAL A 357 -5.43 29.59 -12.55
N GLY A 358 -5.85 30.82 -12.30
CA GLY A 358 -5.35 32.02 -12.97
C GLY A 358 -5.70 32.11 -14.46
N ALA A 359 -6.49 31.18 -14.99
CA ALA A 359 -6.86 31.14 -16.40
C ALA A 359 -7.78 32.30 -16.80
N LYS A 360 -7.83 32.59 -18.09
CA LYS A 360 -8.77 33.55 -18.68
C LYS A 360 -9.49 32.89 -19.84
N VAL A 361 -10.73 33.27 -20.08
CA VAL A 361 -11.54 32.75 -21.20
C VAL A 361 -12.17 33.92 -21.94
N GLN A 362 -12.19 33.85 -23.27
CA GLN A 362 -12.96 34.79 -24.08
C GLN A 362 -14.34 34.22 -24.34
N VAL A 363 -15.39 34.99 -24.05
CA VAL A 363 -16.78 34.63 -24.30
C VAL A 363 -17.38 35.64 -25.28
N ILE A 364 -18.28 35.16 -26.13
CA ILE A 364 -19.06 35.99 -27.05
C ILE A 364 -20.46 36.09 -26.46
N ASP A 365 -20.89 37.30 -26.14
CA ASP A 365 -22.26 37.58 -25.71
C ASP A 365 -23.01 38.27 -26.84
N THR A 366 -24.21 37.77 -27.14
CA THR A 366 -25.15 38.45 -28.04
C THR A 366 -26.00 39.40 -27.20
N VAL A 367 -25.80 40.70 -27.38
CA VAL A 367 -26.65 41.72 -26.77
C VAL A 367 -27.73 42.08 -27.79
N SER A 368 -28.98 41.70 -27.51
CA SER A 368 -30.11 42.04 -28.38
C SER A 368 -30.45 43.52 -28.27
N GLY A 369 -30.05 44.29 -29.29
CA GLY A 369 -30.39 45.71 -29.45
C GLY A 369 -31.62 45.93 -30.33
N LEU A 370 -32.10 47.17 -30.38
CA LEU A 370 -33.23 47.57 -31.24
C LEU A 370 -32.88 47.55 -32.76
N ASP A 371 -31.59 47.52 -33.12
CA ASP A 371 -31.08 47.58 -34.50
C ASP A 371 -30.40 46.26 -34.99
N GLY A 372 -30.45 45.19 -34.19
CA GLY A 372 -29.80 43.90 -34.47
C GLY A 372 -29.10 43.30 -33.26
N ASP A 373 -28.66 42.04 -33.35
CA ASP A 373 -27.84 41.39 -32.33
C ASP A 373 -26.36 41.79 -32.54
N ASP A 374 -25.78 42.54 -31.60
CA ASP A 374 -24.36 42.86 -31.60
C ASP A 374 -23.59 41.80 -30.79
N GLU A 375 -22.59 41.17 -31.41
CA GLU A 375 -21.68 40.24 -30.72
C GLU A 375 -20.58 41.01 -29.97
N VAL A 376 -20.66 41.00 -28.64
CA VAL A 376 -19.65 41.61 -27.77
C VAL A 376 -18.72 40.52 -27.24
N ARG A 377 -17.43 40.64 -27.56
CA ARG A 377 -16.40 39.74 -27.02
C ARG A 377 -15.90 40.24 -25.68
N ARG A 378 -16.09 39.45 -24.62
CA ARG A 378 -15.62 39.75 -23.27
C ARG A 378 -14.54 38.76 -22.85
N VAL A 379 -13.54 39.23 -22.12
CA VAL A 379 -12.54 38.37 -21.47
C VAL A 379 -12.91 38.24 -20.02
N ILE A 380 -12.94 37.02 -19.50
CA ILE A 380 -13.40 36.69 -18.15
C ILE A 380 -12.24 36.03 -17.40
N ASP A 381 -11.95 36.52 -16.20
CA ASP A 381 -10.95 35.93 -15.31
C ASP A 381 -11.53 34.71 -14.61
N SER A 382 -10.66 33.74 -14.33
CA SER A 382 -11.02 32.57 -13.55
C SER A 382 -11.56 32.94 -12.16
N PRO A 383 -12.64 32.28 -11.68
CA PRO A 383 -13.06 32.38 -10.29
C PRO A 383 -12.04 31.71 -9.34
N PHE A 384 -11.00 31.07 -9.88
CA PHE A 384 -9.88 30.47 -9.18
C PHE A 384 -8.64 31.37 -9.35
N PRO A 385 -8.47 32.41 -8.52
CA PRO A 385 -7.32 33.30 -8.62
C PRO A 385 -6.02 32.56 -8.31
N ASP A 386 -4.89 33.01 -8.87
CA ASP A 386 -3.57 32.50 -8.51
C ASP A 386 -3.06 33.09 -7.19
N ALA A 387 -3.91 32.99 -6.16
CA ALA A 387 -3.70 33.41 -4.79
C ALA A 387 -4.82 32.80 -3.93
N LEU A 388 -4.63 32.75 -2.61
CA LEU A 388 -5.66 32.26 -1.67
C LEU A 388 -6.15 30.84 -2.02
N HIS A 389 -5.25 30.01 -2.57
CA HIS A 389 -5.54 28.67 -3.06
C HIS A 389 -6.27 27.79 -2.03
N GLY A 390 -5.95 27.93 -0.74
CA GLY A 390 -6.61 27.22 0.36
C GLY A 390 -8.10 27.50 0.55
N LEU A 391 -8.66 28.56 -0.06
CA LEU A 391 -10.09 28.86 0.02
C LEU A 391 -10.95 28.04 -0.95
N TYR A 392 -10.36 27.50 -2.03
CA TYR A 392 -11.13 26.83 -3.08
C TYR A 392 -10.52 25.49 -3.52
N LEU A 393 -9.21 25.29 -3.43
CA LEU A 393 -8.57 24.05 -3.91
C LEU A 393 -9.08 22.80 -3.19
N PRO A 394 -9.26 22.77 -1.85
CA PRO A 394 -9.75 21.57 -1.18
C PRO A 394 -11.11 21.10 -1.75
N GLU A 395 -12.05 22.03 -1.93
CA GLU A 395 -13.37 21.73 -2.48
C GLU A 395 -13.30 21.38 -3.98
N LEU A 396 -12.54 22.15 -4.76
CA LEU A 396 -12.38 21.90 -6.21
C LEU A 396 -11.74 20.53 -6.47
N MET A 397 -10.74 20.14 -5.70
CA MET A 397 -10.03 18.87 -5.84
C MET A 397 -10.83 17.67 -5.32
N ASP A 398 -11.71 17.88 -4.33
CA ASP A 398 -12.63 16.83 -3.89
C ASP A 398 -13.71 16.57 -4.94
N LEU A 399 -14.24 17.62 -5.57
CA LEU A 399 -15.34 17.53 -6.52
C LEU A 399 -14.91 17.07 -7.92
N CYS A 400 -13.74 17.49 -8.40
CA CYS A 400 -13.39 17.42 -9.81
C CYS A 400 -12.21 16.49 -10.13
N THR A 401 -12.21 15.96 -11.35
CA THR A 401 -11.10 15.19 -11.93
C THR A 401 -11.03 15.43 -13.43
N THR A 402 -9.87 15.23 -14.04
CA THR A 402 -9.71 15.19 -15.51
C THR A 402 -9.64 13.77 -16.07
N ASN A 403 -9.54 12.77 -15.18
CA ASN A 403 -9.48 11.36 -15.52
C ASN A 403 -10.82 10.69 -15.16
N ALA A 404 -11.43 9.98 -16.11
CA ALA A 404 -12.69 9.27 -15.90
C ALA A 404 -12.50 7.91 -15.21
N ALA A 405 -11.28 7.40 -15.11
CA ALA A 405 -11.01 6.10 -14.51
C ALA A 405 -11.40 6.13 -13.02
N PRO A 406 -12.09 5.09 -12.51
CA PRO A 406 -12.51 5.03 -11.11
C PRO A 406 -11.33 4.85 -10.15
N VAL A 407 -10.18 4.42 -10.65
CA VAL A 407 -8.97 4.12 -9.88
C VAL A 407 -7.76 4.65 -10.65
N ILE A 408 -6.80 5.21 -9.93
CA ILE A 408 -5.56 5.76 -10.50
C ILE A 408 -4.38 5.01 -9.87
N PRO A 409 -3.59 4.25 -10.67
CA PRO A 409 -2.43 3.53 -10.15
C PRO A 409 -1.18 4.41 -10.09
N GLY A 410 -0.26 4.06 -9.18
CA GLY A 410 1.14 4.52 -9.25
C GLY A 410 1.46 5.89 -8.65
N ARG A 411 0.46 6.69 -8.26
CA ARG A 411 0.70 7.96 -7.55
C ARG A 411 1.13 7.71 -6.11
N ILE A 412 2.05 8.54 -5.64
CA ILE A 412 2.76 8.44 -4.37
C ILE A 412 2.08 9.31 -3.31
N ASN A 413 1.70 8.72 -2.19
CA ASN A 413 1.07 9.41 -1.07
C ASN A 413 2.07 10.25 -0.28
N ILE A 414 2.04 11.56 -0.47
CA ILE A 414 2.97 12.51 0.16
C ILE A 414 2.80 12.62 1.68
N ASN A 415 1.62 12.28 2.19
CA ASN A 415 1.33 12.39 3.62
C ASN A 415 2.05 11.31 4.43
N GLN A 416 2.40 10.17 3.81
CA GLN A 416 2.96 9.01 4.51
C GLN A 416 4.24 8.43 3.87
N ALA A 417 4.57 8.76 2.61
CA ALA A 417 5.73 8.20 1.92
C ALA A 417 7.06 8.53 2.62
N PRO A 418 8.03 7.59 2.69
CA PRO A 418 9.35 7.87 3.24
C PRO A 418 10.07 8.99 2.47
N ALA A 419 10.96 9.73 3.15
CA ALA A 419 11.77 10.79 2.55
C ALA A 419 12.54 10.31 1.30
N THR A 420 13.06 9.08 1.36
CA THR A 420 13.74 8.39 0.25
C THR A 420 12.89 8.32 -1.02
N ILE A 421 11.59 7.99 -0.91
CA ILE A 421 10.69 7.91 -2.06
C ILE A 421 10.35 9.31 -2.56
N LEU A 422 10.09 10.24 -1.64
CA LEU A 422 9.74 11.60 -1.99
C LEU A 422 10.87 12.30 -2.76
N ALA A 423 12.11 12.09 -2.35
CA ALA A 423 13.30 12.66 -2.99
C ALA A 423 13.46 12.25 -4.47
N GLY A 424 12.89 11.11 -4.89
CA GLY A 424 12.94 10.66 -6.29
C GLY A 424 11.90 11.31 -7.20
N ILE A 425 10.95 12.06 -6.65
CA ILE A 425 9.88 12.67 -7.45
C ILE A 425 10.47 13.82 -8.28
N PRO A 426 10.24 13.85 -9.61
CA PRO A 426 10.69 14.97 -10.44
C PRO A 426 10.17 16.31 -9.92
N GLY A 427 11.09 17.27 -9.73
CA GLY A 427 10.79 18.59 -9.16
C GLY A 427 10.82 18.66 -7.62
N MET A 428 11.05 17.54 -6.92
CA MET A 428 11.25 17.53 -5.47
C MET A 428 12.68 17.94 -5.12
N ASN A 429 12.86 19.15 -4.60
CA ASN A 429 14.15 19.58 -4.04
C ASN A 429 14.20 19.36 -2.51
N GLU A 430 15.39 19.49 -1.92
CA GLU A 430 15.61 19.27 -0.48
C GLU A 430 14.77 20.21 0.41
N ASP A 431 14.54 21.46 -0.04
CA ASP A 431 13.77 22.45 0.71
C ASP A 431 12.27 22.08 0.74
N ILE A 432 11.69 21.76 -0.41
CA ILE A 432 10.30 21.27 -0.54
C ILE A 432 10.14 20.00 0.29
N LEU A 433 11.09 19.06 0.19
CA LEU A 433 11.06 17.82 0.95
C LEU A 433 11.05 18.09 2.46
N ALA A 434 11.94 18.95 2.96
CA ALA A 434 12.00 19.31 4.37
C ALA A 434 10.70 19.99 4.87
N GLU A 435 10.11 20.87 4.06
CA GLU A 435 8.82 21.51 4.36
C GLU A 435 7.67 20.49 4.38
N ILE A 436 7.65 19.52 3.47
CA ILE A 436 6.66 18.43 3.48
C ILE A 436 6.78 17.61 4.76
N LEU A 437 7.99 17.11 5.07
CA LEU A 437 8.22 16.23 6.21
C LEU A 437 7.90 16.94 7.53
N SER A 438 8.24 18.22 7.66
CA SER A 438 8.00 18.99 8.88
C SER A 438 6.53 19.35 9.11
N ARG A 439 5.73 19.47 8.05
CA ARG A 439 4.33 19.93 8.15
C ARG A 439 3.29 18.85 7.98
N ARG A 440 3.59 17.75 7.27
CA ARG A 440 2.59 16.73 6.90
C ARG A 440 1.92 16.10 8.11
N THR A 441 0.67 15.69 7.91
CA THR A 441 -0.09 14.87 8.86
C THR A 441 -0.33 13.51 8.19
N PRO A 442 0.16 12.38 8.73
CA PRO A 442 0.00 11.06 8.13
C PRO A 442 -1.45 10.70 7.78
N GLU A 443 -2.39 11.06 8.66
CA GLU A 443 -3.82 10.85 8.44
C GLU A 443 -4.59 12.16 8.72
N PRO A 444 -4.82 13.00 7.70
CA PRO A 444 -5.54 14.26 7.86
C PRO A 444 -7.01 14.03 8.26
N THR A 445 -7.39 14.62 9.40
CA THR A 445 -8.77 14.59 9.89
C THR A 445 -9.60 15.74 9.31
N ASP A 446 -10.87 15.88 9.70
CA ASP A 446 -11.72 16.99 9.28
C ASP A 446 -11.16 18.38 9.68
N SER A 447 -10.34 18.46 10.74
CA SER A 447 -9.68 19.73 11.12
C SER A 447 -8.68 20.22 10.07
N ASP A 448 -8.10 19.29 9.30
CA ASP A 448 -7.05 19.53 8.33
C ASP A 448 -7.46 19.02 6.95
N ALA A 449 -8.75 19.13 6.63
CA ALA A 449 -9.35 18.58 5.42
C ALA A 449 -8.65 19.04 4.13
N GLY A 450 -8.02 20.23 4.13
CA GLY A 450 -7.22 20.73 3.01
C GLY A 450 -6.01 19.84 2.63
N ARG A 451 -5.47 19.07 3.58
CA ARG A 451 -4.36 18.13 3.37
C ARG A 451 -4.80 16.76 2.84
N ARG A 452 -6.11 16.56 2.66
CA ARG A 452 -6.67 15.38 1.99
C ARG A 452 -6.47 15.40 0.47
N SER A 453 -6.08 16.55 -0.08
CA SER A 453 -5.67 16.72 -1.48
C SER A 453 -4.20 17.11 -1.56
N GLU A 454 -3.47 16.53 -2.51
CA GLU A 454 -2.05 16.76 -2.79
C GLU A 454 -1.71 18.23 -3.06
N THR A 455 -2.70 19.03 -3.44
CA THR A 455 -2.57 20.46 -3.70
C THR A 455 -2.36 21.30 -2.43
N TRP A 456 -2.35 20.69 -1.24
CA TRP A 456 -2.01 21.39 0.01
C TRP A 456 -0.60 22.00 -0.04
N LEU A 457 0.31 21.42 -0.82
CA LEU A 457 1.65 21.98 -1.07
C LEU A 457 1.57 23.38 -1.69
N LEU A 458 0.70 23.54 -2.70
CA LEU A 458 0.44 24.83 -3.34
C LEU A 458 -0.32 25.77 -2.40
N ALA A 459 -1.33 25.24 -1.68
CA ALA A 459 -2.16 26.03 -0.78
C ALA A 459 -1.39 26.63 0.40
N GLU A 460 -0.37 25.93 0.91
CA GLU A 460 0.52 26.40 1.97
C GLU A 460 1.75 27.16 1.45
N GLY A 461 1.87 27.35 0.13
CA GLY A 461 2.95 28.10 -0.50
C GLY A 461 4.31 27.40 -0.46
N ILE A 462 4.33 26.07 -0.36
CA ILE A 462 5.55 25.24 -0.41
C ILE A 462 6.08 25.18 -1.85
N VAL A 463 5.16 25.10 -2.83
CA VAL A 463 5.48 25.04 -4.26
C VAL A 463 4.72 26.12 -5.02
N THR A 464 5.27 26.53 -6.16
CA THR A 464 4.59 27.39 -7.13
C THR A 464 3.56 26.59 -7.93
N LEU A 465 2.64 27.29 -8.62
CA LEU A 465 1.67 26.64 -9.50
C LEU A 465 2.35 25.80 -10.60
N GLY A 466 3.48 26.28 -11.14
CA GLY A 466 4.24 25.56 -12.16
C GLY A 466 4.83 24.25 -11.63
N GLU A 467 5.50 24.31 -10.48
CA GLU A 467 6.06 23.13 -9.81
C GLU A 467 4.96 22.13 -9.42
N MET A 468 3.85 22.61 -8.85
CA MET A 468 2.71 21.76 -8.49
C MET A 468 2.15 21.02 -9.71
N LYS A 469 2.01 21.70 -10.85
CA LYS A 469 1.55 21.11 -12.11
C LYS A 469 2.49 20.03 -12.64
N ALA A 470 3.80 20.18 -12.44
CA ALA A 470 4.78 19.17 -12.83
C ALA A 470 4.76 17.95 -11.91
N MET A 471 4.54 18.15 -10.61
CA MET A 471 4.51 17.06 -9.62
C MET A 471 3.18 16.29 -9.62
N MET A 472 2.08 16.93 -10.00
CA MET A 472 0.71 16.39 -9.94
C MET A 472 0.52 14.94 -10.42
N PRO A 473 1.13 14.50 -11.54
CA PRO A 473 0.96 13.13 -12.02
C PRO A 473 1.64 12.07 -11.17
N TYR A 474 2.59 12.45 -10.32
CA TYR A 474 3.37 11.53 -9.48
C TYR A 474 2.83 11.41 -8.07
N ILE A 475 2.13 12.44 -7.55
CA ILE A 475 1.78 12.54 -6.13
C ILE A 475 0.28 12.48 -5.89
N ASN A 476 -0.15 11.86 -4.79
CA ASN A 476 -1.48 11.96 -4.23
C ASN A 476 -1.41 12.21 -2.71
N ALA A 477 -2.56 12.31 -2.05
CA ALA A 477 -2.65 12.53 -0.59
C ALA A 477 -3.27 11.34 0.17
N GLY A 478 -3.42 10.19 -0.49
CA GLY A 478 -3.97 8.97 0.10
C GLY A 478 -4.21 7.88 -0.93
N GLY A 479 -3.86 6.64 -0.60
CA GLY A 479 -4.19 5.45 -1.38
C GLY A 479 -5.41 4.70 -0.84
N SER A 480 -5.75 3.64 -1.56
CA SER A 480 -6.90 2.76 -1.26
C SER A 480 -6.53 1.28 -1.26
N VAL A 481 -5.24 0.96 -1.29
CA VAL A 481 -4.72 -0.39 -1.18
C VAL A 481 -3.81 -0.45 0.03
N PHE A 482 -4.05 -1.40 0.92
CA PHE A 482 -3.45 -1.42 2.24
C PHE A 482 -2.71 -2.72 2.50
N ARG A 483 -1.51 -2.64 3.08
CA ARG A 483 -0.76 -3.78 3.59
C ARG A 483 -0.77 -3.82 5.10
N ALA A 484 -0.71 -5.04 5.61
CA ALA A 484 -0.44 -5.26 7.02
C ALA A 484 0.26 -6.59 7.27
N GLN A 485 0.95 -6.66 8.41
CA GLN A 485 1.25 -7.93 9.06
C GLN A 485 0.22 -8.23 10.12
N VAL A 486 -0.36 -9.42 10.07
CA VAL A 486 -1.31 -9.92 11.06
C VAL A 486 -0.67 -11.05 11.83
N ILE A 487 -0.63 -10.91 13.15
CA ILE A 487 -0.02 -11.89 14.05
C ILE A 487 -1.12 -12.53 14.88
N GLY A 488 -1.28 -13.84 14.77
CA GLY A 488 -2.13 -14.64 15.63
C GLY A 488 -1.30 -15.29 16.73
N TYR A 489 -1.68 -15.10 17.99
CA TYR A 489 -0.90 -15.53 19.16
C TYR A 489 -1.81 -15.92 20.34
N PHE A 490 -1.22 -16.53 21.36
CA PHE A 490 -1.90 -16.89 22.61
C PHE A 490 -1.54 -15.93 23.74
N ASP A 491 -2.41 -15.78 24.74
CA ASP A 491 -2.13 -14.93 25.91
C ASP A 491 -0.93 -15.44 26.73
N ARG A 492 -0.58 -16.72 26.60
CA ARG A 492 0.56 -17.33 27.27
C ARG A 492 1.05 -18.60 26.59
N ASP A 493 2.37 -18.82 26.58
CA ASP A 493 3.01 -20.11 26.27
C ASP A 493 2.35 -20.88 25.10
N GLY A 494 2.50 -20.34 23.88
CA GLY A 494 1.90 -20.90 22.67
C GLY A 494 2.64 -20.50 21.39
N PRO A 495 2.37 -21.19 20.27
CA PRO A 495 2.91 -20.80 18.98
C PRO A 495 2.28 -19.47 18.50
N ALA A 496 3.00 -18.76 17.65
CA ALA A 496 2.47 -17.62 16.90
C ALA A 496 2.45 -17.94 15.41
N ALA A 497 1.53 -17.32 14.68
CA ALA A 497 1.50 -17.32 13.23
C ALA A 497 1.51 -15.88 12.71
N ARG A 498 2.21 -15.64 11.60
CA ARG A 498 2.32 -14.33 10.97
C ARG A 498 1.90 -14.42 9.52
N ILE A 499 1.02 -13.52 9.13
CA ILE A 499 0.54 -13.39 7.76
C ILE A 499 0.83 -11.99 7.28
N GLU A 500 1.37 -11.89 6.09
CA GLU A 500 1.44 -10.66 5.33
C GLU A 500 0.31 -10.64 4.30
N ALA A 501 -0.49 -9.59 4.29
CA ALA A 501 -1.60 -9.45 3.38
C ALA A 501 -1.66 -8.03 2.79
N VAL A 502 -2.02 -7.95 1.51
CA VAL A 502 -2.37 -6.70 0.84
C VAL A 502 -3.84 -6.77 0.44
N VAL A 503 -4.61 -5.79 0.90
CA VAL A 503 -6.04 -5.66 0.68
C VAL A 503 -6.31 -4.46 -0.21
N ASP A 504 -6.81 -4.73 -1.41
CA ASP A 504 -7.31 -3.74 -2.34
C ASP A 504 -8.71 -3.31 -1.94
N ALA A 505 -8.86 -2.07 -1.46
CA ALA A 505 -10.13 -1.44 -1.10
C ALA A 505 -10.55 -0.37 -2.12
N THR A 506 -10.09 -0.46 -3.36
CA THR A 506 -10.50 0.44 -4.46
C THR A 506 -11.96 0.23 -4.88
N THR A 507 -12.52 -0.94 -4.57
CA THR A 507 -13.92 -1.29 -4.79
C THR A 507 -14.67 -1.41 -3.47
N ASP A 508 -16.00 -1.29 -3.51
CA ASP A 508 -16.84 -1.37 -2.30
C ASP A 508 -16.78 -2.74 -1.58
N SER A 509 -16.22 -3.76 -2.24
CA SER A 509 -15.92 -5.06 -1.64
C SER A 509 -14.42 -5.31 -1.70
N PRO A 510 -13.68 -5.01 -0.61
CA PRO A 510 -12.23 -5.15 -0.55
C PRO A 510 -11.77 -6.59 -0.84
N ARG A 511 -10.67 -6.70 -1.59
CA ARG A 511 -10.13 -7.97 -2.09
C ARG A 511 -8.71 -8.19 -1.60
N ILE A 512 -8.38 -9.42 -1.25
CA ILE A 512 -7.00 -9.78 -0.93
C ILE A 512 -6.28 -10.00 -2.27
N VAL A 513 -5.31 -9.15 -2.58
CA VAL A 513 -4.52 -9.23 -3.81
C VAL A 513 -3.17 -9.90 -3.59
N PHE A 514 -2.70 -9.92 -2.34
CA PHE A 514 -1.50 -10.65 -1.92
C PHE A 514 -1.72 -11.27 -0.54
N TRP A 515 -1.25 -12.49 -0.36
CA TRP A 515 -1.30 -13.21 0.90
C TRP A 515 -0.07 -14.12 1.04
N ARG A 516 0.59 -14.07 2.19
CA ARG A 516 1.76 -14.91 2.47
C ARG A 516 1.85 -15.30 3.93
N ASP A 517 2.05 -16.59 4.18
CA ASP A 517 2.43 -17.11 5.49
C ASP A 517 3.94 -16.91 5.69
N ILE A 518 4.30 -16.05 6.65
CA ILE A 518 5.69 -15.77 7.04
C ILE A 518 6.01 -16.31 8.43
N SER A 519 5.21 -17.24 8.96
CA SER A 519 5.41 -17.83 10.30
C SER A 519 6.75 -18.56 10.44
N HIS A 520 7.35 -19.01 9.33
CA HIS A 520 8.68 -19.63 9.31
C HIS A 520 9.81 -18.66 9.67
N LEU A 521 9.57 -17.33 9.63
CA LEU A 521 10.49 -16.30 10.09
C LEU A 521 10.42 -16.09 11.63
N GLY A 522 9.61 -16.88 12.33
CA GLY A 522 9.39 -16.75 13.77
C GLY A 522 8.32 -15.71 14.13
N PRO A 523 8.10 -15.46 15.43
CA PRO A 523 7.02 -14.60 15.91
C PRO A 523 7.19 -13.12 15.57
N GLY A 524 8.41 -12.68 15.23
CA GLY A 524 8.76 -11.31 14.82
C GLY A 524 8.70 -10.28 15.94
N TYR A 525 7.70 -10.39 16.81
CA TYR A 525 7.41 -9.44 17.87
C TYR A 525 7.25 -10.17 19.21
N PRO A 526 7.81 -9.63 20.30
CA PRO A 526 7.53 -10.12 21.64
C PRO A 526 6.05 -9.89 21.98
N THR A 527 5.45 -10.81 22.72
CA THR A 527 4.02 -10.75 23.10
C THR A 527 3.68 -9.51 23.92
N GLU A 528 4.65 -8.98 24.64
CA GLU A 528 4.55 -7.75 25.44
C GLU A 528 4.28 -6.53 24.57
N LEU A 529 4.96 -6.44 23.43
CA LEU A 529 4.76 -5.39 22.44
C LEU A 529 3.36 -5.49 21.81
N LEU A 530 2.81 -6.71 21.69
CA LEU A 530 1.46 -6.94 21.18
C LEU A 530 0.35 -6.64 22.21
N GLY A 531 0.72 -6.26 23.44
CA GLY A 531 -0.19 -5.77 24.48
C GLY A 531 -0.36 -6.69 25.70
N ILE A 532 0.25 -7.88 25.71
CA ILE A 532 0.19 -8.76 26.88
C ILE A 532 1.08 -8.19 27.99
N GLU A 533 0.51 -7.91 29.17
CA GLU A 533 1.32 -7.45 30.30
C GLU A 533 2.38 -8.49 30.68
N ALA A 534 3.66 -8.07 30.69
CA ALA A 534 4.72 -8.83 31.34
C ALA A 534 4.39 -8.90 32.84
N ARG A 535 4.13 -10.10 33.38
CA ARG A 535 4.01 -10.29 34.82
C ARG A 535 5.32 -10.83 35.41
N GLU A 536 5.73 -10.18 36.51
CA GLU A 536 6.89 -10.51 37.35
C GLU A 536 6.98 -11.98 37.76
#